data_AF-F3NB90-F1
#
_entry.id   AF-F3NB90-F1
#
_cell.length_a   1.000
_cell.length_b   1.000
_cell.length_c   1.000
_cell.angle_alpha   90.00
_cell.angle_beta   90.00
_cell.angle_gamma   90.00
#
_symmetry.space_group_name_H-M   'P 1'
#
loop_
_entity.id
_entity.type
_entity.pdbx_description
1 polymer ?
#
loop_
_entity_poly.entity_id
_entity_poly.type
_entity_poly.pdbx_seq_one_letter_code
_entity_poly.pdbx_strand_id
1 'polypeptide(L)'
;MAAEFRDLPPLETAYWLVKPRSLVRGTWEEAKEAASWLGERPAEYAPRFAAEHDRDAVRLARVVEAAVERLHAGGAVSYGCYLDRPSYLALAVVTCSPNRVAPELPCPHDS
;
A
#
# COMPACT_ATOMS: atom_id res chain seq x y z
N MET A 1 -8.75 18.61 -26.23
CA MET A 1 -7.69 17.97 -25.41
C MET A 1 -8.36 17.50 -24.13
N ALA A 2 -8.25 16.22 -23.78
CA ALA A 2 -9.06 15.62 -22.70
C ALA A 2 -8.19 14.93 -21.65
N ALA A 3 -8.64 14.95 -20.40
CA ALA A 3 -8.08 14.19 -19.28
C ALA A 3 -9.20 13.90 -18.26
N GLU A 4 -9.38 12.63 -17.89
CA GLU A 4 -10.18 12.22 -16.73
C GLU A 4 -9.30 11.36 -15.81
N PHE A 5 -9.29 11.70 -14.52
CA PHE A 5 -8.64 10.92 -13.47
C PHE A 5 -9.48 11.01 -12.19
N ARG A 6 -9.86 9.87 -11.61
CA ARG A 6 -10.19 9.78 -10.18
C ARG A 6 -9.67 8.49 -9.58
N ASP A 7 -8.95 8.65 -8.46
CA ASP A 7 -8.41 7.63 -7.55
C ASP A 7 -7.69 6.41 -8.17
N LEU A 8 -7.22 6.54 -9.41
CA LEU A 8 -6.40 5.52 -10.06
C LEU A 8 -5.01 5.46 -9.41
N PRO A 9 -4.45 4.25 -9.24
CA PRO A 9 -3.07 4.09 -8.85
C PRO A 9 -2.13 4.84 -9.80
N PRO A 10 -1.13 5.57 -9.28
CA PRO A 10 -0.11 6.22 -10.10
C PRO A 10 0.78 5.16 -10.78
N LEU A 11 1.53 5.61 -11.81
CA LEU A 11 2.53 4.76 -12.48
C LEU A 11 3.64 4.32 -11.53
N GLU A 12 4.16 5.23 -10.71
CA GLU A 12 5.05 4.90 -9.62
C GLU A 12 4.35 5.12 -8.28
N THR A 13 4.41 4.12 -7.41
CA THR A 13 3.71 4.14 -6.13
C THR A 13 4.04 5.37 -5.29
N ALA A 14 5.26 5.91 -5.35
CA ALA A 14 5.66 7.10 -4.59
C ALA A 14 4.77 8.34 -4.87
N TYR A 15 4.20 8.47 -6.07
CA TYR A 15 3.32 9.59 -6.41
C TYR A 15 1.94 9.53 -5.74
N TRP A 16 1.65 8.51 -4.92
CA TRP A 16 0.53 8.60 -3.97
C TRP A 16 0.67 9.81 -3.04
N LEU A 17 1.89 10.29 -2.76
CA LEU A 17 2.14 11.48 -1.94
C LEU A 17 1.66 12.80 -2.59
N VAL A 18 1.46 12.83 -3.92
CA VAL A 18 0.90 14.00 -4.62
C VAL A 18 -0.63 14.05 -4.46
N LYS A 19 -1.26 12.91 -4.13
CA LYS A 19 -2.72 12.83 -4.01
C LYS A 19 -3.20 13.55 -2.75
N PRO A 20 -4.46 14.04 -2.72
CA PRO A 20 -4.99 14.71 -1.55
C PRO A 20 -4.93 13.85 -0.28
N ARG A 21 -4.60 14.47 0.85
CA ARG A 21 -4.57 13.83 2.19
C ARG A 21 -5.85 13.08 2.53
N SER A 22 -7.00 13.50 2.02
CA SER A 22 -8.30 12.83 2.22
C SER A 22 -8.35 11.39 1.73
N LEU A 23 -7.42 10.97 0.87
CA LEU A 23 -7.28 9.58 0.40
C LEU A 23 -6.38 8.73 1.30
N VAL A 24 -5.60 9.34 2.19
CA VAL A 24 -4.70 8.65 3.12
C VAL A 24 -5.55 7.94 4.18
N ARG A 25 -5.35 6.62 4.32
CA ARG A 25 -6.07 5.78 5.30
C ARG A 25 -5.38 5.67 6.64
N GLY A 26 -4.10 5.99 6.71
CA GLY A 26 -3.28 5.93 7.90
C GLY A 26 -1.87 6.44 7.61
N THR A 27 -1.17 6.79 8.67
CA THR A 27 0.22 7.21 8.65
C THR A 27 0.90 6.62 9.87
N TRP A 28 2.17 6.27 9.73
CA TRP A 28 2.93 5.56 10.75
C TRP A 28 4.35 6.10 10.77
N GLU A 29 4.94 6.15 11.96
CA GLU A 29 6.35 6.48 12.14
C GLU A 29 7.23 5.25 11.89
N GLU A 30 6.74 4.07 12.27
CA GLU A 30 7.49 2.83 12.18
C GLU A 30 7.07 1.97 10.98
N ALA A 31 8.06 1.53 10.19
CA ALA A 31 7.84 0.66 9.03
C ALA A 31 7.11 -0.64 9.40
N LYS A 32 7.36 -1.16 10.61
CA LYS A 32 6.71 -2.35 11.13
C LYS A 32 5.20 -2.14 11.33
N GLU A 33 4.78 -0.99 11.85
CA GLU A 33 3.36 -0.70 12.06
C GLU A 33 2.62 -0.56 10.73
N ALA A 34 3.23 0.13 9.75
CA ALA A 34 2.70 0.24 8.41
C ALA A 34 2.59 -1.11 7.69
N ALA A 35 3.59 -1.98 7.86
CA ALA A 35 3.56 -3.34 7.29
C ALA A 35 2.55 -4.25 8.01
N SER A 36 2.37 -4.12 9.33
CA SER A 36 1.32 -4.80 10.07
C SER A 36 -0.07 -4.41 9.55
N TRP A 37 -0.31 -3.12 9.31
CA TRP A 37 -1.55 -2.66 8.67
C TRP A 37 -1.77 -3.33 7.30
N LEU A 38 -0.73 -3.44 6.47
CA LEU A 38 -0.80 -4.14 5.18
C LEU A 38 -1.19 -5.62 5.34
N GLY A 39 -0.75 -6.29 6.40
CA GLY A 39 -1.07 -7.69 6.68
C GLY A 39 -2.48 -7.90 7.25
N GLU A 40 -3.00 -6.96 8.01
CA GLU A 40 -4.33 -7.03 8.61
C GLU A 40 -5.44 -6.83 7.57
N ARG A 41 -5.26 -5.89 6.62
CA ARG A 41 -6.30 -5.57 5.64
C ARG A 41 -6.74 -6.79 4.82
N PRO A 42 -5.87 -7.63 4.24
CA PRO A 42 -6.29 -8.82 3.51
C PRO A 42 -7.00 -9.83 4.42
N ALA A 43 -6.60 -9.97 5.69
CA ALA A 43 -7.23 -10.90 6.64
C ALA A 43 -8.70 -10.56 6.93
N GLU A 44 -9.08 -9.29 6.91
CA GLU A 44 -10.49 -8.84 7.01
C GLU A 44 -11.36 -9.36 5.84
N TYR A 45 -10.75 -9.70 4.69
CA TYR A 45 -11.42 -10.24 3.52
C TYR A 45 -11.20 -11.75 3.33
N ALA A 46 -10.64 -12.47 4.32
CA ALA A 46 -10.34 -13.91 4.28
C ALA A 46 -11.39 -14.82 3.62
N PRO A 47 -12.70 -14.71 3.92
CA PRO A 47 -13.69 -15.58 3.27
C PRO A 47 -13.87 -15.27 1.77
N ARG A 48 -13.58 -14.05 1.33
CA ARG A 48 -13.85 -13.54 -0.03
C ARG A 48 -12.76 -13.83 -1.05
N PHE A 49 -11.58 -14.31 -0.66
CA PHE A 49 -10.50 -14.57 -1.64
C PHE A 49 -10.93 -15.54 -2.75
N ALA A 50 -10.61 -15.22 -4.00
CA ALA A 50 -10.90 -16.14 -5.11
C ALA A 50 -9.98 -17.38 -5.10
N ALA A 51 -8.72 -17.22 -4.70
CA ALA A 51 -7.72 -18.28 -4.71
C ALA A 51 -7.33 -18.70 -3.29
N GLU A 52 -7.17 -20.01 -3.07
CA GLU A 52 -6.73 -20.55 -1.78
C GLU A 52 -5.33 -20.05 -1.37
N HIS A 53 -4.43 -19.85 -2.33
CA HIS A 53 -3.08 -19.33 -2.06
C HIS A 53 -3.08 -17.88 -1.54
N ASP A 54 -4.15 -17.11 -1.76
CA ASP A 54 -4.27 -15.74 -1.23
C ASP A 54 -4.76 -15.75 0.22
N ARG A 55 -5.29 -16.89 0.69
CA ARG A 55 -5.64 -17.13 2.10
C ARG A 55 -4.47 -17.71 2.93
N ASP A 56 -3.36 -18.04 2.29
CA ASP A 56 -2.21 -18.65 2.97
C ASP A 56 -1.54 -17.63 3.90
N ALA A 57 -1.69 -17.85 5.22
CA ALA A 57 -1.12 -17.01 6.26
C ALA A 57 0.42 -16.97 6.23
N VAL A 58 1.09 -18.06 5.83
CA VAL A 58 2.56 -18.10 5.72
C VAL A 58 3.03 -17.20 4.58
N ARG A 59 2.31 -17.24 3.46
CA ARG A 59 2.59 -16.34 2.34
C ARG A 59 2.35 -14.88 2.72
N LEU A 60 1.26 -14.58 3.41
CA LEU A 60 0.97 -13.22 3.89
C LEU A 60 2.05 -12.71 4.85
N ALA A 61 2.53 -13.56 5.77
CA ALA A 61 3.62 -13.22 6.67
C ALA A 61 4.90 -12.83 5.91
N ARG A 62 5.27 -13.58 4.85
CA ARG A 62 6.42 -13.24 3.99
C ARG A 62 6.26 -11.92 3.26
N VAL A 63 5.04 -11.59 2.83
CA VAL A 63 4.74 -10.29 2.21
C VAL A 63 4.94 -9.16 3.23
N VAL A 64 4.48 -9.34 4.47
CA VAL A 64 4.66 -8.37 5.55
C VAL A 64 6.15 -8.18 5.87
N GLU A 65 6.91 -9.26 6.02
CA GLU A 65 8.37 -9.19 6.26
C GLU A 65 9.09 -8.43 5.13
N ALA A 66 8.80 -8.76 3.87
CA ALA A 66 9.40 -8.06 2.73
C ALA A 66 8.98 -6.57 2.69
N ALA A 67 7.75 -6.25 3.10
CA ALA A 67 7.29 -4.88 3.18
C ALA A 67 8.05 -4.09 4.26
N VAL A 68 8.29 -4.66 5.44
CA VAL A 68 9.11 -4.04 6.51
C VAL A 68 10.47 -3.63 5.97
N GLU A 69 11.19 -4.56 5.34
CA GLU A 69 12.52 -4.30 4.78
C GLU A 69 12.49 -3.21 3.70
N ARG A 70 11.48 -3.26 2.82
CA ARG A 70 11.34 -2.28 1.74
C ARG A 70 11.05 -0.88 2.28
N LEU A 71 10.19 -0.76 3.28
CA LEU A 71 9.82 0.51 3.90
C LEU A 71 10.99 1.08 4.72
N HIS A 72 11.71 0.26 5.50
CA HIS A 72 12.93 0.72 6.19
C HIS A 72 13.98 1.27 5.23
N ALA A 73 14.10 0.71 4.02
CA ALA A 73 14.99 1.21 2.98
C ALA A 73 14.46 2.46 2.22
N GLY A 74 13.40 3.10 2.72
CA GLY A 74 12.77 4.27 2.10
C GLY A 74 12.02 3.97 0.81
N GLY A 75 11.48 2.76 0.70
CA GLY A 75 10.71 2.29 -0.45
C GLY A 75 9.21 2.49 -0.34
N ALA A 76 8.52 2.14 -1.42
CA ALA A 76 7.08 1.98 -1.44
C ALA A 76 6.71 0.51 -1.70
N VAL A 77 5.55 0.11 -1.21
CA VAL A 77 4.95 -1.21 -1.40
C VAL A 77 3.59 -1.04 -2.07
N SER A 78 3.33 -1.85 -3.09
CA SER A 78 2.01 -2.03 -3.68
C SER A 78 1.64 -3.50 -3.60
N TYR A 79 0.50 -3.81 -3.00
CA TYR A 79 -0.03 -5.16 -2.86
C TYR A 79 -1.41 -5.22 -3.49
N GLY A 80 -1.71 -6.31 -4.21
CA GLY A 80 -3.06 -6.51 -4.70
C GLY A 80 -3.40 -7.96 -4.99
N CYS A 81 -4.68 -8.28 -4.82
CA CYS A 81 -5.22 -9.62 -4.92
C CYS A 81 -6.69 -9.60 -5.34
N TYR A 82 -7.12 -10.69 -5.99
CA TYR A 82 -8.53 -10.85 -6.38
C TYR A 82 -9.34 -11.43 -5.22
N LEU A 83 -10.44 -10.76 -4.90
CA LEU A 83 -11.47 -11.26 -4.01
C LEU A 83 -12.54 -11.98 -4.85
N ASP A 84 -13.78 -12.02 -4.39
CA ASP A 84 -14.92 -12.55 -5.13
C ASP A 84 -15.07 -11.77 -6.44
N ARG A 85 -14.88 -12.44 -7.58
CA ARG A 85 -14.90 -11.73 -8.87
C ARG A 85 -16.22 -10.96 -9.01
N PRO A 86 -16.19 -9.67 -9.43
CA PRO A 86 -15.06 -8.97 -10.04
C PRO A 86 -14.19 -8.14 -9.08
N SER A 87 -14.33 -8.29 -7.76
CA SER A 87 -13.66 -7.46 -6.75
C SER A 87 -12.14 -7.64 -6.72
N TYR A 88 -11.40 -6.53 -6.63
CA TYR A 88 -9.94 -6.49 -6.49
C TYR A 88 -9.55 -5.60 -5.30
N LEU A 89 -8.70 -6.13 -4.42
CA LEU A 89 -8.10 -5.35 -3.35
C LEU A 89 -6.78 -4.78 -3.84
N ALA A 90 -6.61 -3.46 -3.75
CA ALA A 90 -5.36 -2.77 -4.03
C ALA A 90 -4.96 -1.95 -2.79
N LEU A 91 -3.76 -2.21 -2.27
CA LEU A 91 -3.18 -1.52 -1.12
C LEU A 91 -1.83 -0.94 -1.52
N ALA A 92 -1.56 0.28 -1.05
CA ALA A 92 -0.27 0.92 -1.23
C ALA A 92 0.19 1.56 0.08
N VAL A 93 1.48 1.39 0.38
CA VAL A 93 2.15 2.04 1.51
C VAL A 93 3.38 2.74 0.95
N VAL A 94 3.50 4.04 1.20
CA VAL A 94 4.59 4.89 0.70
C VAL A 94 5.33 5.50 1.87
N THR A 95 6.66 5.47 1.84
CA THR A 95 7.45 6.29 2.76
C THR A 95 7.54 7.71 2.20
N CYS A 96 7.42 8.71 3.06
CA CYS A 96 7.67 10.11 2.70
C CYS A 96 9.04 10.59 3.23
N SER A 97 9.53 10.02 4.34
CA SER A 97 10.87 10.27 4.86
C SER A 97 11.40 9.03 5.60
N PRO A 98 12.50 8.39 5.14
CA PRO A 98 13.16 8.61 3.85
C PRO A 98 12.29 8.15 2.67
N ASN A 99 12.24 8.90 1.57
CA ASN A 99 11.69 8.44 0.28
C ASN A 99 12.82 8.36 -0.74
N ARG A 100 13.18 7.15 -1.16
CA ARG A 100 14.28 6.92 -2.10
C ARG A 100 13.92 7.23 -3.56
N VAL A 101 12.64 7.16 -3.91
CA VAL A 101 12.16 7.31 -5.30
C VAL A 101 11.88 8.78 -5.62
N ALA A 102 11.24 9.48 -4.68
CA ALA A 102 10.85 10.89 -4.85
C ALA A 102 11.07 11.66 -3.53
N PRO A 103 12.34 11.91 -3.13
CA PRO A 103 12.70 12.55 -1.86
C PRO A 103 12.19 13.99 -1.71
N GLU A 104 11.80 14.63 -2.80
CA GLU A 104 11.26 15.98 -2.86
C GLU A 104 9.77 16.08 -2.50
N LEU A 105 9.05 14.96 -2.47
CA LEU A 105 7.63 14.95 -2.16
C LEU A 105 7.39 15.09 -0.65
N PRO A 106 6.47 15.98 -0.22
CA PRO A 106 6.23 16.23 1.21
C PRO A 106 5.50 15.06 1.88
N CYS A 107 5.62 14.97 3.21
CA CYS A 107 4.81 14.05 3.99
C CYS A 107 3.34 14.54 4.05
N PRO A 108 2.36 13.63 4.13
CA PRO A 108 0.94 14.02 4.08
C PRO A 108 0.45 14.91 5.24
N HIS A 109 1.20 15.02 6.35
CA HIS A 109 0.88 15.87 7.50
C HIS A 109 1.39 17.29 7.40
N ASP A 110 2.22 17.59 6.40
CA ASP A 110 2.84 18.91 6.23
C ASP A 110 1.95 19.90 5.44
N SER A 111 0.64 19.63 5.33
CA SER A 111 -0.34 20.41 4.56
C SER A 111 -1.67 20.62 5.28
#